data_AF-A0A1I3VN49-F1
#
_entry.id   AF-A0A1I3VN49-F1
#
_cell.length_a   1.000
_cell.length_b   1.000
_cell.length_c   1.000
_cell.angle_alpha   90.00
_cell.angle_beta   90.00
_cell.angle_gamma   90.00
#
_symmetry.space_group_name_H-M   'P 1'
#
loop_
_entity.id
_entity.type
_entity.pdbx_description
1 polymer ?
#
loop_
_entity_poly.entity_id
_entity_poly.type
_entity_poly.pdbx_seq_one_letter_code
_entity_poly.pdbx_strand_id
1 'polypeptide(L)'
;MRRPHLDDRGVTLPELLVTMLLMSIVSLLIVGMVSGFSSTFSRERAATDSTTVASTGMKELTRVVRATTELRPTGASTNVPAFVDARANSIKVYAYIDTDAAQPRPVLVQFSIDAQRRLIETRWQTSSTASPWAFPPASAPTSVRPIARAVPVGAPPLFQYLDKENKPMAVPAGGFTDDQKRLIAAVRITLTVQADSTGRAAEVTMQNAVGIPNRDLDRVRLP
;
A
#
# COMPACT_ATOMS: atom_id res chain seq x y z
N MET A 1 36.30 -24.30 -74.61
CA MET A 1 36.24 -24.12 -73.13
C MET A 1 36.06 -22.64 -72.84
N ARG A 2 34.90 -22.23 -72.33
CA ARG A 2 34.52 -20.83 -72.07
C ARG A 2 34.72 -20.57 -70.57
N ARG A 3 35.63 -19.67 -70.20
CA ARG A 3 35.79 -19.22 -68.80
C ARG A 3 34.75 -18.13 -68.52
N PRO A 4 33.99 -18.17 -67.42
CA PRO A 4 33.26 -17.00 -66.97
C PRO A 4 34.27 -16.04 -66.33
N HIS A 5 34.41 -14.86 -66.91
CA HIS A 5 34.99 -13.71 -66.20
C HIS A 5 34.00 -13.36 -65.08
N LEU A 6 34.42 -13.58 -63.83
CA LEU A 6 33.78 -12.97 -62.68
C LEU A 6 34.05 -11.47 -62.77
N ASP A 7 32.99 -10.69 -63.01
CA ASP A 7 32.99 -9.23 -62.89
C ASP A 7 33.24 -8.87 -61.41
N ASP A 8 34.51 -8.77 -61.04
CA ASP A 8 34.94 -8.20 -59.77
C ASP A 8 34.93 -6.67 -59.91
N ARG A 9 33.72 -6.10 -60.01
CA ARG A 9 33.53 -4.65 -59.98
C ARG A 9 33.75 -4.18 -58.55
N GLY A 10 34.98 -3.75 -58.28
CA GLY A 10 35.38 -3.15 -57.02
C GLY A 10 34.41 -2.04 -56.59
N VAL A 11 34.00 -2.11 -55.32
CA VAL A 11 33.11 -1.14 -54.68
C VAL A 11 33.70 0.26 -54.85
N THR A 12 32.93 1.17 -55.44
CA THR A 12 33.41 2.54 -55.68
C THR A 12 33.42 3.33 -54.36
N LEU A 13 34.42 4.19 -54.13
CA LEU A 13 34.51 5.05 -52.93
C LEU A 13 33.20 5.78 -52.56
N PRO A 14 32.43 6.32 -53.52
CA PRO A 14 31.13 6.94 -53.23
C PRO A 14 30.10 5.96 -52.66
N GLU A 15 30.11 4.71 -53.12
CA GLU A 15 29.17 3.66 -52.73
C GLU A 15 29.42 3.17 -51.30
N LEU A 16 30.69 3.10 -50.89
CA LEU A 16 31.09 2.88 -49.50
C LEU A 16 30.65 4.04 -48.58
N LEU A 17 30.71 5.28 -49.06
CA LEU A 17 30.26 6.45 -48.30
C LEU A 17 28.74 6.47 -48.11
N VAL A 18 27.98 6.15 -49.16
CA VAL A 18 26.51 6.09 -49.11
C VAL A 18 26.04 4.95 -48.20
N THR A 19 26.68 3.78 -48.27
CA THR A 19 26.33 2.64 -47.39
C THR A 19 26.63 2.95 -45.92
N MET A 20 27.74 3.63 -45.60
CA MET A 20 28.02 4.09 -44.23
C MET A 20 27.01 5.14 -43.74
N LEU A 21 26.63 6.09 -44.59
CA LEU A 21 25.60 7.09 -44.25
C LEU A 21 24.26 6.40 -43.95
N LEU A 22 23.82 5.48 -44.82
CA LEU A 22 22.59 4.73 -44.65
C LEU A 22 22.62 3.85 -43.39
N MET A 23 23.73 3.15 -43.14
CA MET A 23 23.94 2.38 -41.91
C MET A 23 23.86 3.26 -40.65
N SER A 24 24.38 4.50 -40.69
CA SER A 24 24.32 5.42 -39.55
C SER A 24 22.89 5.86 -39.24
N ILE A 25 22.10 6.16 -40.27
CA ILE A 25 20.68 6.55 -40.13
C ILE A 25 19.87 5.37 -39.58
N VAL A 26 20.06 4.17 -40.14
CA VAL A 26 19.39 2.94 -39.69
C VAL A 26 19.76 2.63 -38.24
N SER A 27 21.03 2.76 -37.86
CA SER A 27 21.49 2.55 -36.48
C SER A 27 20.84 3.53 -35.50
N LEU A 28 20.73 4.81 -35.87
CA LEU A 28 20.07 5.84 -35.05
C LEU A 28 18.58 5.53 -34.83
N LEU A 29 17.89 5.07 -35.88
CA LEU A 29 16.49 4.65 -35.77
C LEU A 29 16.33 3.44 -34.84
N ILE A 30 17.21 2.44 -34.96
CA ILE A 30 17.19 1.25 -34.09
C ILE A 30 17.45 1.65 -32.63
N VAL A 31 18.45 2.49 -32.35
CA VAL A 31 18.75 2.96 -30.98
C VAL A 31 17.59 3.76 -30.39
N GLY A 32 16.97 4.63 -31.19
CA GLY A 32 15.78 5.38 -30.78
C GLY A 32 14.60 4.46 -30.46
N MET A 33 14.36 3.46 -31.30
CA MET A 33 13.31 2.46 -31.11
C MET A 33 13.56 1.61 -29.85
N VAL A 34 14.77 1.07 -29.67
CA VAL A 34 15.14 0.29 -28.48
C VAL A 34 15.02 1.13 -27.21
N SER A 35 15.44 2.40 -27.24
CA SER A 35 15.30 3.32 -26.10
C SER A 35 13.84 3.63 -25.78
N GLY A 36 13.02 3.85 -26.82
CA GLY A 36 11.58 4.04 -26.70
C GLY A 36 10.90 2.84 -26.05
N PHE A 37 11.09 1.64 -26.59
CA PHE A 37 10.56 0.40 -26.03
C PHE A 37 11.03 0.15 -24.59
N SER A 38 12.31 0.37 -24.29
CA SER A 38 12.85 0.21 -22.93
C SER A 38 12.16 1.16 -21.95
N SER A 39 11.92 2.41 -22.35
CA SER A 39 11.27 3.40 -21.50
C SER A 39 9.78 3.10 -21.28
N THR A 40 9.06 2.62 -22.31
CA THR A 40 7.66 2.22 -22.22
C THR A 40 7.51 1.00 -21.31
N PHE A 41 8.34 -0.03 -21.50
CA PHE A 41 8.30 -1.24 -20.68
C PHE A 41 8.62 -0.95 -19.21
N SER A 42 9.56 -0.04 -18.94
CA SER A 42 9.86 0.42 -17.57
C SER A 42 8.67 1.12 -16.92
N ARG A 43 7.89 1.92 -17.67
CA ARG A 43 6.69 2.60 -17.15
C ARG A 43 5.55 1.63 -16.88
N GLU A 44 5.29 0.71 -17.81
CA GLU A 44 4.26 -0.33 -17.64
C GLU A 44 4.55 -1.24 -16.44
N ARG A 45 5.82 -1.62 -16.26
CA ARG A 45 6.25 -2.39 -15.09
C ARG A 45 6.03 -1.62 -13.79
N ALA A 46 6.43 -0.35 -13.73
CA ALA A 46 6.21 0.50 -12.56
C ALA A 46 4.72 0.69 -12.23
N ALA A 47 3.85 0.82 -13.24
CA ALA A 47 2.40 0.92 -13.05
C ALA A 47 1.80 -0.38 -12.52
N THR A 48 2.24 -1.53 -13.05
CA THR A 48 1.81 -2.86 -12.59
C THR A 48 2.25 -3.13 -11.15
N ASP A 49 3.48 -2.77 -10.81
CA ASP A 49 4.02 -2.89 -9.45
C ASP A 49 3.24 -2.00 -8.48
N SER A 50 2.97 -0.74 -8.86
CA SER A 50 2.17 0.19 -8.05
C SER A 50 0.77 -0.38 -7.75
N THR A 51 0.11 -0.96 -8.76
CA THR A 51 -1.22 -1.56 -8.61
C THR A 51 -1.21 -2.78 -7.70
N THR A 52 -0.20 -3.65 -7.85
CA THR A 52 -0.04 -4.87 -7.04
C THR A 52 0.23 -4.54 -5.58
N VAL A 53 1.11 -3.57 -5.33
CA VAL A 53 1.44 -3.07 -3.99
C VAL A 53 0.24 -2.40 -3.34
N ALA A 54 -0.46 -1.52 -4.07
CA ALA A 54 -1.67 -0.86 -3.58
C ALA A 54 -2.78 -1.88 -3.25
N SER A 55 -3.00 -2.88 -4.11
CA SER A 55 -4.00 -3.93 -3.89
C SER A 55 -3.69 -4.77 -2.65
N THR A 56 -2.43 -5.20 -2.51
CA THR A 56 -1.99 -6.01 -1.37
C THR A 56 -2.09 -5.21 -0.08
N GLY A 57 -1.68 -3.94 -0.10
CA GLY A 57 -1.80 -3.06 1.06
C GLY A 57 -3.25 -2.79 1.45
N MET A 58 -4.13 -2.54 0.48
CA MET A 58 -5.55 -2.35 0.74
C MET A 58 -6.20 -3.62 1.32
N LYS A 59 -5.85 -4.81 0.81
CA LYS A 59 -6.34 -6.09 1.35
C LYS A 59 -5.95 -6.27 2.83
N GLU A 60 -4.69 -6.01 3.17
CA GLU A 60 -4.25 -6.18 4.56
C GLU A 60 -4.86 -5.14 5.49
N LEU A 61 -4.88 -3.87 5.09
CA LEU A 61 -5.54 -2.79 5.85
C LEU A 61 -7.01 -3.12 6.10
N THR A 62 -7.74 -3.51 5.06
CA THR A 62 -9.18 -3.80 5.17
C THR A 62 -9.45 -5.05 6.01
N ARG A 63 -8.58 -6.08 5.94
CA ARG A 63 -8.64 -7.28 6.76
C ARG A 63 -8.51 -6.96 8.25
N VAL A 64 -7.50 -6.18 8.62
CA VAL A 64 -7.24 -5.83 10.02
C VAL A 64 -8.31 -4.89 10.58
N VAL A 65 -8.71 -3.87 9.82
CA VAL A 65 -9.78 -2.95 10.26
C VAL A 65 -11.11 -3.69 10.46
N ARG A 66 -11.44 -4.66 9.60
CA ARG A 66 -12.65 -5.47 9.76
C ARG A 66 -12.60 -6.38 11.00
N ALA A 67 -11.42 -6.86 11.36
CA ALA A 67 -11.22 -7.74 12.53
C ALA A 67 -11.00 -6.98 13.85
N THR A 68 -11.14 -5.65 13.81
CA THR A 68 -10.94 -4.78 14.97
C THR A 68 -12.05 -4.97 16.00
N THR A 69 -11.70 -5.08 17.29
CA THR A 69 -12.64 -5.38 18.37
C THR A 69 -12.33 -4.64 19.66
N GLU A 70 -13.36 -4.36 20.45
CA GLU A 70 -13.17 -3.98 21.85
C GLU A 70 -12.67 -5.17 22.67
N LEU A 71 -11.84 -4.90 23.67
CA LEU A 71 -11.35 -5.90 24.62
C LEU A 71 -10.97 -5.25 25.95
N ARG A 72 -10.69 -6.07 26.97
CA ARG A 72 -10.15 -5.61 28.27
C ARG A 72 -8.65 -5.88 28.36
N PRO A 73 -7.78 -4.85 28.29
CA PRO A 73 -6.36 -5.01 28.53
C PRO A 73 -6.07 -5.13 30.03
N THR A 74 -4.91 -5.69 30.37
CA THR A 74 -4.46 -5.77 31.78
C THR A 74 -4.35 -4.37 32.38
N GLY A 75 -4.92 -4.19 33.58
CA GLY A 75 -4.97 -2.90 34.28
C GLY A 75 -6.22 -2.06 34.00
N ALA A 76 -7.04 -2.42 32.99
CA ALA A 76 -8.34 -1.78 32.77
C ALA A 76 -9.46 -2.49 33.55
N SER A 77 -10.37 -1.72 34.15
CA SER A 77 -11.56 -2.24 34.84
C SER A 77 -12.65 -2.71 33.87
N THR A 78 -12.73 -2.09 32.68
CA THR A 78 -13.75 -2.36 31.65
C THR A 78 -13.12 -2.57 30.27
N ASN A 79 -13.93 -2.98 29.30
CA ASN A 79 -13.50 -3.00 27.89
C ASN A 79 -13.14 -1.59 27.42
N VAL A 80 -12.03 -1.47 26.70
CA VAL A 80 -11.59 -0.24 26.05
C VAL A 80 -12.02 -0.24 24.57
N PRO A 81 -12.05 0.94 23.91
CA PRO A 81 -12.38 1.02 22.51
C PRO A 81 -11.42 0.16 21.65
N ALA A 82 -11.93 -0.29 20.52
CA ALA A 82 -11.16 -1.12 19.60
C ALA A 82 -9.94 -0.39 19.00
N PHE A 83 -10.05 0.93 18.87
CA PHE A 83 -8.94 1.81 18.51
C PHE A 83 -8.18 2.24 19.76
N VAL A 84 -6.88 2.02 19.75
CA VAL A 84 -5.93 2.59 20.72
C VAL A 84 -5.55 4.00 20.30
N ASP A 85 -5.21 4.18 19.02
CA ASP A 85 -4.86 5.45 18.40
C ASP A 85 -5.48 5.51 17.00
N ALA A 86 -6.01 6.67 16.63
CA ALA A 86 -6.73 6.87 15.37
C ALA A 86 -6.40 8.24 14.81
N ARG A 87 -5.47 8.28 13.85
CA ARG A 87 -4.94 9.48 13.20
C ARG A 87 -5.00 9.35 11.69
N ALA A 88 -4.91 10.47 10.99
CA ALA A 88 -4.97 10.55 9.54
C ALA A 88 -4.02 9.58 8.80
N ASN A 89 -2.80 9.36 9.30
CA ASN A 89 -1.78 8.52 8.67
C ASN A 89 -1.22 7.43 9.61
N SER A 90 -1.87 7.20 10.75
CA SER A 90 -1.49 6.17 11.70
C SER A 90 -2.71 5.66 12.44
N ILE A 91 -2.86 4.35 12.51
CA ILE A 91 -3.94 3.71 13.25
C ILE A 91 -3.35 2.59 14.09
N LYS A 92 -3.79 2.46 15.34
CA LYS A 92 -3.43 1.37 16.24
C LYS A 92 -4.69 0.75 16.81
N VAL A 93 -4.86 -0.56 16.61
CA VAL A 93 -6.09 -1.29 16.91
C VAL A 93 -5.83 -2.62 17.60
N TYR A 94 -6.78 -3.06 18.41
CA TYR A 94 -6.89 -4.44 18.83
C TYR A 94 -7.69 -5.24 17.80
N ALA A 95 -7.18 -6.39 17.36
CA ALA A 95 -7.87 -7.22 16.38
C ALA A 95 -7.70 -8.72 16.66
N TYR A 96 -8.74 -9.50 16.37
CA TYR A 96 -8.66 -10.96 16.31
C TYR A 96 -8.32 -11.37 14.87
N ILE A 97 -7.03 -11.26 14.52
CA ILE A 97 -6.48 -11.73 13.24
C ILE A 97 -5.47 -12.84 13.47
N ASP A 98 -5.37 -13.76 12.52
CA ASP A 98 -4.37 -14.84 12.53
C ASP A 98 -4.39 -15.65 13.84
N THR A 99 -5.60 -15.88 14.37
CA THR A 99 -5.82 -16.49 15.68
C THR A 99 -6.07 -17.99 15.56
N ASP A 100 -5.62 -18.74 16.57
CA ASP A 100 -5.99 -20.15 16.71
C ASP A 100 -7.49 -20.29 16.99
N ALA A 101 -8.16 -21.23 16.33
CA ALA A 101 -9.61 -21.42 16.45
C ALA A 101 -10.03 -21.99 17.82
N ALA A 102 -9.17 -22.79 18.46
CA ALA A 102 -9.43 -23.35 19.78
C ALA A 102 -9.11 -22.35 20.90
N GLN A 103 -8.13 -21.47 20.69
CA GLN A 103 -7.75 -20.43 21.63
C GLN A 103 -7.51 -19.09 20.92
N PRO A 104 -8.57 -18.36 20.56
CA PRO A 104 -8.42 -17.10 19.84
C PRO A 104 -7.76 -16.06 20.75
N ARG A 105 -6.64 -15.49 20.30
CA ARG A 105 -5.87 -14.47 21.02
C ARG A 105 -5.79 -13.18 20.20
N PRO A 106 -6.10 -12.02 20.78
CA PRO A 106 -6.02 -10.76 20.05
C PRO A 106 -4.57 -10.35 19.80
N VAL A 107 -4.38 -9.56 18.76
CA VAL A 107 -3.11 -8.92 18.40
C VAL A 107 -3.34 -7.42 18.41
N LEU A 108 -2.36 -6.68 18.92
CA LEU A 108 -2.31 -5.23 18.75
C LEU A 108 -1.58 -4.95 17.43
N VAL A 109 -2.21 -4.18 16.55
CA VAL A 109 -1.67 -3.87 15.21
C VAL A 109 -1.61 -2.37 15.04
N GLN A 110 -0.51 -1.87 14.47
CA GLN A 110 -0.36 -0.48 14.06
C GLN A 110 -0.01 -0.42 12.58
N PHE A 111 -0.72 0.43 11.84
CA PHE A 111 -0.28 0.88 10.53
C PHE A 111 0.16 2.33 10.62
N SER A 112 1.29 2.67 10.00
CA SER A 112 1.78 4.04 9.95
C SER A 112 2.61 4.29 8.70
N ILE A 113 2.66 5.54 8.24
CA ILE A 113 3.60 5.96 7.20
C ILE A 113 4.91 6.39 7.88
N ASP A 114 6.04 5.77 7.51
CA ASP A 114 7.35 6.11 8.04
C ASP A 114 8.00 7.33 7.34
N ALA A 115 9.19 7.73 7.81
CA ALA A 115 9.93 8.84 7.22
C ALA A 115 10.36 8.59 5.76
N GLN A 116 10.49 7.31 5.36
CA GLN A 116 10.78 6.90 3.98
C GLN A 116 9.51 6.76 3.13
N ARG A 117 8.36 7.24 3.62
CA ARG A 117 7.06 7.20 2.91
C ARG A 117 6.62 5.77 2.59
N ARG A 118 6.93 4.82 3.47
CA ARG A 118 6.46 3.44 3.40
C ARG A 118 5.33 3.24 4.39
N LEU A 119 4.30 2.52 3.98
CA LEU A 119 3.27 2.02 4.88
C LEU A 119 3.87 0.82 5.64
N ILE A 120 4.07 0.99 6.95
CA ILE A 120 4.60 -0.03 7.84
C ILE A 120 3.46 -0.61 8.67
N GLU A 121 3.41 -1.93 8.75
CA GLU A 121 2.63 -2.67 9.72
C GLU A 121 3.53 -3.12 10.86
N THR A 122 3.10 -2.85 12.09
CA THR A 122 3.75 -3.30 13.31
C THR A 122 2.75 -4.09 14.14
N ARG A 123 3.18 -5.23 14.68
CA ARG A 123 2.33 -6.13 15.48
C ARG A 123 2.94 -6.43 16.83
N TRP A 124 2.09 -6.58 17.82
CA TRP A 124 2.43 -7.09 19.15
C TRP A 124 1.48 -8.23 19.49
N GLN A 125 2.02 -9.44 19.57
CA GLN A 125 1.26 -10.59 20.06
C GLN A 125 1.04 -10.45 21.57
N THR A 126 -0.14 -10.84 22.03
CA THR A 126 -0.43 -10.86 23.47
C THR A 126 0.42 -11.92 24.18
N SER A 127 0.91 -11.60 25.38
CA SER A 127 1.56 -12.56 26.28
C SER A 127 0.57 -13.30 27.18
N SER A 128 -0.67 -12.83 27.27
CA SER A 128 -1.73 -13.50 28.04
C SER A 128 -2.31 -14.69 27.29
N THR A 129 -2.72 -15.71 28.03
CA THR A 129 -3.48 -16.85 27.49
C THR A 129 -4.99 -16.63 27.53
N ALA A 130 -5.48 -15.69 28.34
CA ALA A 130 -6.88 -15.32 28.47
C ALA A 130 -7.03 -13.83 28.86
N SER A 131 -8.26 -13.30 28.79
CA SER A 131 -8.57 -11.93 29.23
C SER A 131 -8.41 -11.79 30.77
N PRO A 132 -7.84 -10.69 31.29
CA PRO A 132 -7.40 -9.48 30.59
C PRO A 132 -6.11 -9.67 29.78
N TRP A 133 -6.06 -9.02 28.61
CA TRP A 133 -5.00 -9.21 27.63
C TRP A 133 -3.80 -8.29 27.92
N ALA A 134 -2.62 -8.88 28.05
CA ALA A 134 -1.36 -8.15 28.17
C ALA A 134 -0.67 -8.06 26.82
N PHE A 135 -0.19 -6.88 26.46
CA PHE A 135 0.60 -6.66 25.24
C PHE A 135 1.99 -6.13 25.63
N PRO A 136 3.06 -6.54 24.92
CA PRO A 136 4.40 -6.00 25.10
C PRO A 136 4.44 -4.46 24.95
N PRO A 137 5.46 -3.79 25.52
CA PRO A 137 5.63 -2.35 25.34
C PRO A 137 5.82 -1.99 23.86
N ALA A 138 5.51 -0.75 23.50
CA ALA A 138 5.59 -0.26 22.12
C ALA A 138 7.00 -0.42 21.49
N SER A 139 8.06 -0.43 22.30
CA SER A 139 9.45 -0.64 21.89
C SER A 139 9.80 -2.09 21.54
N ALA A 140 8.93 -3.06 21.84
CA ALA A 140 9.18 -4.49 21.62
C ALA A 140 8.09 -5.12 20.74
N PRO A 141 7.97 -4.70 19.46
CA PRO A 141 7.05 -5.34 18.53
C PRO A 141 7.48 -6.79 18.22
N THR A 142 6.49 -7.66 18.05
CA THR A 142 6.70 -9.05 17.59
C THR A 142 7.06 -9.09 16.11
N SER A 143 6.53 -8.15 15.31
CA SER A 143 6.83 -8.06 13.87
C SER A 143 6.71 -6.62 13.39
N VAL A 144 7.59 -6.23 12.47
CA VAL A 144 7.58 -4.96 11.75
C VAL A 144 7.84 -5.26 10.29
N ARG A 145 6.94 -4.85 9.38
CA ARG A 145 7.13 -5.07 7.94
C ARG A 145 6.56 -3.94 7.08
N PRO A 146 7.21 -3.59 5.97
CA PRO A 146 6.62 -2.70 4.97
C PRO A 146 5.55 -3.43 4.17
N ILE A 147 4.41 -2.78 3.98
CA ILE A 147 3.26 -3.29 3.19
C ILE A 147 3.15 -2.58 1.86
N ALA A 148 3.34 -1.26 1.88
CA ALA A 148 3.41 -0.46 0.66
C ALA A 148 4.64 0.45 0.72
N ARG A 149 5.21 0.72 -0.45
CA ARG A 149 6.37 1.61 -0.62
C ARG A 149 5.95 2.79 -1.47
N ALA A 150 6.66 3.91 -1.33
CA ALA A 150 6.51 5.08 -2.18
C ALA A 150 5.08 5.69 -2.16
N VAL A 151 4.59 6.02 -0.97
CA VAL A 151 3.40 6.87 -0.83
C VAL A 151 3.80 8.31 -1.20
N PRO A 152 3.23 8.93 -2.25
CA PRO A 152 3.71 10.21 -2.78
C PRO A 152 3.42 11.37 -1.82
N VAL A 153 4.35 12.33 -1.69
CA VAL A 153 4.18 13.49 -0.79
C VAL A 153 2.93 14.28 -1.19
N GLY A 154 2.12 14.68 -0.21
CA GLY A 154 0.84 15.36 -0.47
C GLY A 154 -0.33 14.41 -0.76
N ALA A 155 -0.12 13.09 -0.75
CA ALA A 155 -1.20 12.12 -0.82
C ALA A 155 -2.30 12.42 0.23
N PRO A 156 -3.58 12.16 -0.08
CA PRO A 156 -4.66 12.27 0.87
C PRO A 156 -4.39 11.47 2.17
N PRO A 157 -5.01 11.84 3.30
CA PRO A 157 -4.97 11.05 4.52
C PRO A 157 -5.28 9.58 4.27
N LEU A 158 -4.42 8.69 4.79
CA LEU A 158 -4.60 7.25 4.65
C LEU A 158 -5.90 6.77 5.29
N PHE A 159 -6.28 7.38 6.42
CA PHE A 159 -7.47 7.04 7.19
C PHE A 159 -8.38 8.25 7.37
N GLN A 160 -9.66 8.07 7.04
CA GLN A 160 -10.74 8.96 7.41
C GLN A 160 -11.78 8.17 8.21
N TYR A 161 -12.14 8.68 9.37
CA TYR A 161 -13.04 8.02 10.30
C TYR A 161 -14.46 8.49 10.05
N LEU A 162 -15.41 7.57 10.04
CA LEU A 162 -16.81 7.83 9.76
C LEU A 162 -17.66 7.43 10.96
N ASP A 163 -18.65 8.24 11.29
CA ASP A 163 -19.69 7.91 12.28
C ASP A 163 -20.75 6.95 11.70
N LYS A 164 -21.74 6.61 12.52
CA LYS A 164 -22.86 5.71 12.14
C LYS A 164 -23.69 6.25 10.97
N GLU A 165 -23.75 7.56 10.78
CA GLU A 165 -24.40 8.23 9.64
C GLU A 165 -23.49 8.33 8.39
N ASN A 166 -22.28 7.77 8.43
CA ASN A 166 -21.22 7.91 7.41
C ASN A 166 -20.67 9.32 7.24
N LYS A 167 -20.85 10.21 8.22
CA LYS A 167 -20.23 11.52 8.18
C LYS A 167 -18.78 11.44 8.62
N PRO A 168 -17.87 12.16 7.92
CA PRO A 168 -16.48 12.20 8.31
C PRO A 168 -16.31 12.89 9.66
N MET A 169 -15.63 12.21 10.57
CA MET A 169 -15.23 12.74 11.85
C MET A 169 -13.90 13.48 11.71
N ALA A 170 -13.84 14.72 12.18
CA ALA A 170 -12.59 15.46 12.23
C ALA A 170 -11.66 14.85 13.29
N VAL A 171 -10.41 14.56 12.91
CA VAL A 171 -9.40 14.06 13.84
C VAL A 171 -8.89 15.22 14.69
N PRO A 172 -9.10 15.23 16.02
CA PRO A 172 -8.59 16.29 16.87
C PRO A 172 -7.04 16.30 16.89
N ALA A 173 -6.42 17.45 17.14
CA ALA A 173 -4.96 17.57 17.19
C ALA A 173 -4.31 16.63 18.24
N GLY A 174 -5.01 16.38 19.37
CA GLY A 174 -4.61 15.42 20.41
C GLY A 174 -4.99 13.96 20.12
N GLY A 175 -5.59 13.68 18.97
CA GLY A 175 -6.26 12.41 18.68
C GLY A 175 -7.66 12.33 19.28
N PHE A 176 -8.39 11.27 18.95
CA PHE A 176 -9.70 11.01 19.52
C PHE A 176 -9.60 10.60 20.99
N THR A 177 -10.53 11.08 21.81
CA THR A 177 -10.80 10.53 23.15
C THR A 177 -11.39 9.13 23.05
N ASP A 178 -11.40 8.36 24.13
CA ASP A 178 -11.94 7.01 24.11
C ASP A 178 -13.44 6.98 23.75
N ASP A 179 -14.23 7.94 24.23
CA ASP A 179 -15.64 8.06 23.85
C ASP A 179 -15.81 8.37 22.36
N GLN A 180 -14.98 9.26 21.80
CA GLN A 180 -15.00 9.53 20.37
C GLN A 180 -14.55 8.33 19.53
N LYS A 181 -13.54 7.58 19.99
CA LYS A 181 -13.12 6.34 19.33
C LYS A 181 -14.26 5.32 19.29
N ARG A 182 -15.16 5.35 20.28
CA ARG A 182 -16.35 4.51 20.26
C ARG A 182 -17.39 4.92 19.21
N LEU A 183 -17.43 6.19 18.83
CA LEU A 183 -18.36 6.69 17.80
C LEU A 183 -17.92 6.34 16.37
N ILE A 184 -16.69 5.86 16.17
CA ILE A 184 -16.19 5.43 14.86
C ILE A 184 -16.93 4.14 14.45
N ALA A 185 -17.74 4.23 13.40
CA ALA A 185 -18.50 3.10 12.85
C ALA A 185 -17.84 2.49 11.60
N ALA A 186 -17.08 3.30 10.84
CA ALA A 186 -16.33 2.84 9.69
C ALA A 186 -15.04 3.63 9.50
N VAL A 187 -14.09 3.02 8.79
CA VAL A 187 -12.86 3.68 8.36
C VAL A 187 -12.82 3.66 6.84
N ARG A 188 -12.74 4.85 6.24
CA ARG A 188 -12.40 5.02 4.84
C ARG A 188 -10.88 5.06 4.72
N ILE A 189 -10.36 4.15 3.91
CA ILE A 189 -8.95 3.91 3.69
C ILE A 189 -8.62 4.39 2.28
N THR A 190 -7.67 5.31 2.15
CA THR A 190 -7.23 5.87 0.86
C THR A 190 -5.74 5.65 0.72
N LEU A 191 -5.32 4.66 -0.06
CA LEU A 191 -3.91 4.34 -0.29
C LEU A 191 -3.48 4.83 -1.67
N THR A 192 -2.55 5.79 -1.69
CA THR A 192 -1.90 6.25 -2.93
C THR A 192 -0.49 5.69 -3.00
N VAL A 193 -0.12 5.07 -4.11
CA VAL A 193 1.21 4.49 -4.35
C VAL A 193 1.75 4.97 -5.68
N GLN A 194 3.04 5.32 -5.69
CA GLN A 194 3.76 5.71 -6.89
C GLN A 194 5.13 5.02 -6.92
N ALA A 195 5.24 3.89 -7.63
CA ALA A 195 6.50 3.12 -7.64
C ALA A 195 7.68 3.89 -8.27
N ASP A 196 7.42 4.90 -9.11
CA ASP A 196 8.44 5.77 -9.67
C ASP A 196 8.47 7.12 -8.95
N SER A 197 9.46 7.30 -8.09
CA SER A 197 9.68 8.56 -7.35
C SER A 197 10.09 9.74 -8.25
N THR A 198 10.41 9.50 -9.53
CA THR A 198 10.70 10.57 -10.50
C THR A 198 9.45 11.13 -11.17
N GLY A 199 8.27 10.59 -10.86
CA GLY A 199 6.98 11.09 -11.36
C GLY A 199 6.65 10.71 -12.80
N ARG A 200 7.42 9.81 -13.44
CA ARG A 200 7.18 9.43 -14.84
C ARG A 200 6.13 8.33 -14.95
N ALA A 201 5.88 7.57 -13.88
CA ALA A 201 4.74 6.67 -13.78
C ALA A 201 3.58 7.35 -13.01
N ALA A 202 2.36 7.09 -13.47
CA ALA A 202 1.14 7.61 -12.85
C ALA A 202 0.96 7.04 -11.44
N GLU A 203 0.43 7.87 -10.54
CA GLU A 203 0.03 7.45 -9.20
C GLU A 203 -1.20 6.53 -9.26
N VAL A 204 -1.22 5.51 -8.41
CA VAL A 204 -2.37 4.64 -8.23
C VAL A 204 -3.01 4.96 -6.89
N THR A 205 -4.25 5.44 -6.91
CA THR A 205 -5.06 5.67 -5.70
C THR A 205 -6.13 4.60 -5.58
N MET A 206 -6.14 3.89 -4.45
CA MET A 206 -7.20 2.96 -4.09
C MET A 206 -7.94 3.48 -2.87
N GLN A 207 -9.27 3.43 -2.92
CA GLN A 207 -10.12 3.85 -1.82
C GLN A 207 -11.12 2.74 -1.48
N ASN A 208 -11.25 2.44 -0.19
CA ASN A 208 -12.25 1.51 0.31
C ASN A 208 -12.81 1.98 1.65
N ALA A 209 -14.08 1.69 1.95
CA ALA A 209 -14.69 1.96 3.24
C ALA A 209 -15.00 0.65 3.96
N VAL A 210 -14.50 0.50 5.18
CA VAL A 210 -14.64 -0.72 5.97
C VAL A 210 -15.46 -0.42 7.22
N GLY A 211 -16.62 -1.07 7.34
CA GLY A 211 -17.43 -1.05 8.54
C GLY A 211 -16.84 -1.94 9.63
N ILE A 212 -17.03 -1.55 10.88
CA ILE A 212 -16.52 -2.27 12.05
C ILE A 212 -17.67 -3.13 12.60
N PRO A 213 -17.53 -4.47 12.62
CA PRO A 213 -18.66 -5.37 12.89
C PRO A 213 -19.11 -5.41 14.36
N ASN A 214 -18.35 -4.83 15.30
CA ASN A 214 -18.57 -5.04 16.73
C ASN A 214 -19.25 -3.84 17.44
N ARG A 215 -20.36 -3.36 16.88
CA ARG A 215 -21.20 -2.31 17.47
C ARG A 215 -22.67 -2.71 17.29
N ASP A 216 -23.49 -2.51 18.32
CA ASP A 216 -24.97 -2.35 18.24
C ASP A 216 -25.41 -1.16 17.36
N LEU A 217 -24.48 -0.57 16.59
CA LEU A 217 -24.72 0.34 15.47
C LEU A 217 -24.92 -0.50 14.21
N ASP A 218 -25.79 -1.52 14.32
CA ASP A 218 -26.06 -2.45 13.24
C ASP A 218 -26.59 -1.65 12.05
N ARG A 219 -25.84 -1.70 10.94
CA ARG A 219 -26.21 -1.01 9.69
C ARG A 219 -27.23 -1.89 8.98
N VAL A 220 -28.41 -2.05 9.58
CA VAL A 220 -29.54 -2.65 8.90
C VAL A 220 -29.86 -1.75 7.70
N ARG A 221 -29.51 -2.25 6.51
CA ARG A 221 -30.02 -1.73 5.24
C ARG A 221 -31.54 -1.65 5.35
N LEU A 222 -32.08 -0.44 5.41
CA LEU A 222 -33.47 -0.24 5.02
C LEU A 222 -33.52 -0.13 3.49
N PRO A 223 -34.57 -0.70 2.86
CA PRO A 223 -34.70 -0.85 1.41
C PRO A 223 -34.71 0.47 0.65
#